data_AF-A0A3M0J2T8-F1
#
_entry.id   AF-A0A3M0J2T8-F1
#
_cell.length_a   1.000
_cell.length_b   1.000
_cell.length_c   1.000
_cell.angle_alpha   90.00
_cell.angle_beta   90.00
_cell.angle_gamma   90.00
#
_symmetry.space_group_name_H-M   'P 1'
#
loop_
_entity.id
_entity.type
_entity.pdbx_description
1 polymer ?
#
loop_
_entity_poly.entity_id
_entity_poly.type
_entity_poly.pdbx_seq_one_letter_code
_entity_poly.pdbx_strand_id
1 'polypeptide(L)'
;MTITKPQELMAQLIRKARARLQELAGYDFACIHLLVNLSEEGKNTPERLTNEMFECLLQGNASLQLSLDGYGGQVSVHAPAHKLFHEEFHLIPKEKRSLRLLKALTIFTDTSGASHKSVMTWRYPQTQQWEADVEFVEGTPQIAELATVMRAFERFPEPINLVTDLAMWRG
;
A
#
# COMPACT_ATOMS: atom_id res chain seq x y z
N MET A 1 16.61 -16.82 9.63
CA MET A 1 15.54 -16.00 9.03
C MET A 1 15.34 -14.83 9.99
N THR A 2 15.91 -13.66 9.70
CA THR A 2 15.86 -12.52 10.61
C THR A 2 14.46 -11.92 10.51
N ILE A 3 13.67 -12.03 11.58
CA ILE A 3 12.37 -11.34 11.67
C ILE A 3 12.68 -9.85 11.58
N THR A 4 12.40 -9.24 10.43
CA THR A 4 12.59 -7.80 10.22
C THR A 4 11.62 -7.07 11.13
N LYS A 5 12.13 -6.22 12.02
CA LYS A 5 11.26 -5.48 12.94
C LYS A 5 10.34 -4.55 12.15
N PRO A 6 9.10 -4.27 12.60
CA PRO A 6 8.16 -3.39 11.87
C PRO A 6 8.77 -2.05 11.44
N GLN A 7 9.66 -1.47 12.25
CA GLN A 7 10.32 -0.21 11.96
C GLN A 7 11.33 -0.31 10.79
N GLU A 8 12.00 -1.46 10.64
CA GLU A 8 12.92 -1.70 9.52
C GLU A 8 12.15 -1.90 8.21
N LEU A 9 10.98 -2.52 8.26
CA LEU A 9 10.06 -2.62 7.11
C LEU A 9 9.57 -1.24 6.69
N MET A 10 9.17 -0.41 7.65
CA MET A 10 8.79 0.98 7.39
C MET A 10 9.92 1.76 6.71
N ALA A 11 11.14 1.67 7.23
CA ALA A 11 12.31 2.32 6.64
C ALA A 11 12.59 1.85 5.20
N GLN A 12 12.42 0.55 4.92
CA GLN A 12 12.57 0.02 3.57
C GLN A 12 11.48 0.52 2.62
N LEU A 13 10.23 0.59 3.08
CA LEU A 13 9.10 1.10 2.30
C LEU A 13 9.29 2.58 1.93
N ILE A 14 9.64 3.41 2.90
CA ILE A 14 9.93 4.85 2.69
C ILE A 14 11.02 4.99 1.62
N ARG A 15 12.15 4.30 1.78
CA ARG A 15 13.28 4.38 0.86
C ARG A 15 12.91 3.96 -0.57
N LYS A 16 12.18 2.85 -0.71
CA LYS A 16 11.74 2.35 -2.02
C LYS A 16 10.72 3.28 -2.68
N ALA A 17 9.78 3.82 -1.91
CA ALA A 17 8.79 4.76 -2.41
C ALA A 17 9.45 6.05 -2.90
N ARG A 18 10.34 6.64 -2.10
CA ARG A 18 11.08 7.87 -2.44
C ARG A 18 11.92 7.68 -3.70
N ALA A 19 12.72 6.61 -3.75
CA ALA A 19 13.51 6.26 -4.92
C ALA A 19 12.64 6.10 -6.18
N ARG A 20 11.47 5.47 -6.04
CA ARG A 20 10.55 5.26 -7.16
C ARG A 20 9.93 6.56 -7.66
N LEU A 21 9.52 7.46 -6.77
CA LEU A 21 8.96 8.74 -7.17
C LEU A 21 10.03 9.61 -7.88
N GLN A 22 11.26 9.60 -7.34
CA GLN A 22 12.39 10.29 -7.95
C GLN A 22 12.71 9.73 -9.36
N GLU A 23 12.68 8.41 -9.55
CA GLU A 23 12.85 7.77 -10.88
C GLU A 23 11.77 8.22 -11.89
N LEU A 24 10.52 8.38 -11.43
CA LEU A 24 9.38 8.64 -12.30
C LEU A 24 9.18 10.12 -12.62
N ALA A 25 9.43 10.99 -11.65
CA ALA A 25 9.01 12.38 -11.71
C ALA A 25 10.14 13.39 -11.43
N GLY A 26 11.31 12.92 -10.97
CA GLY A 26 12.47 13.77 -10.68
C GLY A 26 12.36 14.59 -9.39
N TYR A 27 11.33 14.35 -8.57
CA TYR A 27 11.14 14.99 -7.27
C TYR A 27 10.72 13.98 -6.20
N ASP A 28 10.75 14.40 -4.93
CA ASP A 28 10.40 13.59 -3.76
C ASP A 28 8.98 13.96 -3.22
N PHE A 29 8.46 13.19 -2.27
CA PHE A 29 7.13 13.45 -1.70
C PHE A 29 7.06 14.80 -1.00
N ALA A 30 5.93 15.51 -1.17
CA ALA A 30 5.65 16.69 -0.35
C ALA A 30 5.33 16.30 1.10
N CYS A 31 4.66 15.16 1.29
CA CYS A 31 4.32 14.60 2.59
C CYS A 31 4.36 13.07 2.57
N ILE A 32 4.90 12.47 3.64
CA ILE A 32 4.83 11.04 3.92
C ILE A 32 3.88 10.84 5.10
N HIS A 33 2.80 10.11 4.88
CA HIS A 33 1.86 9.70 5.93
C HIS A 33 2.22 8.30 6.43
N LEU A 34 2.60 8.19 7.70
CA LEU A 34 2.96 6.91 8.32
C LEU A 34 1.74 6.27 8.95
N LEU A 35 1.38 5.10 8.42
CA LEU A 35 0.22 4.29 8.78
C LEU A 35 0.71 3.05 9.55
N VAL A 36 1.18 3.21 10.79
CA VAL A 36 1.71 2.08 11.57
C VAL A 36 1.01 2.00 12.90
N ASN A 37 0.45 0.84 13.18
CA ASN A 37 0.09 0.41 14.52
C ASN A 37 1.30 -0.31 15.12
N LEU A 38 1.75 0.11 16.29
CA LEU A 38 2.80 -0.60 17.02
C LEU A 38 2.11 -1.58 17.97
N SER A 39 2.32 -2.87 17.76
CA SER A 39 1.97 -3.88 18.76
C SER A 39 3.19 -4.09 19.65
N GLU A 40 3.07 -3.72 20.92
CA GLU A 40 4.01 -4.13 21.96
C GLU A 40 3.66 -5.57 22.38
N GLU A 41 4.65 -6.45 22.46
CA GLU A 41 4.45 -7.85 22.89
C GLU A 41 3.72 -7.89 24.26
N GLY A 42 2.51 -8.46 24.27
CA GLY A 42 1.70 -8.63 25.48
C GLY A 42 0.54 -7.65 25.67
N LYS A 43 0.34 -6.67 24.77
CA LYS A 43 -0.88 -5.83 24.76
C LYS A 43 -1.90 -6.36 23.75
N ASN A 44 -3.15 -6.58 24.20
CA ASN A 44 -4.25 -7.08 23.35
C ASN A 44 -4.84 -6.03 22.39
N THR A 45 -4.32 -4.80 22.41
CA THR A 45 -4.76 -3.71 21.53
C THR A 45 -3.54 -3.04 20.89
N PRO A 46 -3.49 -2.95 19.54
CA PRO A 46 -2.43 -2.20 18.87
C PRO A 46 -2.41 -0.74 19.34
N GLU A 47 -1.26 -0.25 19.79
CA GLU A 47 -1.08 1.14 20.18
C GLU A 47 -0.85 1.97 18.91
N ARG A 48 -1.72 2.97 18.69
CA ARG A 48 -1.58 3.88 17.55
C ARG A 48 -0.26 4.64 17.70
N LEU A 49 0.56 4.64 16.65
CA LEU A 49 1.76 5.47 16.62
C LEU A 49 1.36 6.94 16.81
N THR A 50 1.98 7.62 17.78
CA THR A 50 1.87 9.08 17.93
C THR A 50 3.11 9.76 17.34
N ASN A 51 3.05 11.08 17.18
CA ASN A 51 4.22 11.84 16.73
C ASN A 51 5.38 11.71 17.71
N GLU A 52 5.13 11.73 19.02
CA GLU A 52 6.17 11.57 20.05
C GLU A 52 6.83 10.19 19.97
N MET A 53 6.03 9.13 19.78
CA MET A 53 6.56 7.78 19.58
C MET A 53 7.40 7.69 18.31
N PHE A 54 6.96 8.34 17.23
CA PHE A 54 7.72 8.37 15.98
C PHE A 54 9.06 9.10 16.14
N GLU A 55 9.10 10.26 16.82
CA GLU A 55 10.33 10.98 17.09
C GLU A 55 11.31 10.13 17.93
N CYS A 56 10.82 9.46 18.97
CA CYS A 56 11.61 8.51 19.74
C CYS A 56 12.17 7.37 18.87
N LEU A 57 11.34 6.80 17.97
CA LEU A 57 11.79 5.77 17.04
C LEU A 57 12.82 6.30 16.04
N LEU A 58 12.65 7.52 15.55
CA LEU A 58 13.58 8.17 14.64
C LEU A 58 14.95 8.37 15.29
N GLN A 59 15.00 8.76 16.57
CA GLN A 59 16.26 8.90 17.30
C GLN A 59 16.98 7.57 17.51
N GLY A 60 16.24 6.47 17.75
CA GLY A 60 16.80 5.16 18.07
C GLY A 60 17.06 4.23 16.89
N ASN A 61 16.61 4.57 15.66
CA ASN A 61 16.64 3.66 14.52
C ASN A 61 17.42 4.23 13.32
N ALA A 62 18.66 3.76 13.15
CA ALA A 62 19.53 4.17 12.05
C ALA A 62 18.94 3.87 10.66
N SER A 63 18.19 2.76 10.50
CA SER A 63 17.57 2.42 9.22
C SER A 63 16.50 3.45 8.83
N LEU A 64 15.73 3.93 9.81
CA LEU A 64 14.70 4.94 9.64
C LEU A 64 15.31 6.31 9.36
N GLN A 65 16.36 6.70 10.09
CA GLN A 65 17.13 7.92 9.82
C GLN A 65 17.67 7.93 8.38
N LEU A 66 18.33 6.85 7.96
CA LEU A 66 18.84 6.70 6.59
C LEU A 66 17.72 6.71 5.54
N SER A 67 16.51 6.26 5.88
CA SER A 67 15.38 6.28 4.94
C SER A 67 14.82 7.70 4.71
N LEU A 68 15.02 8.61 5.67
CA LEU A 68 14.57 10.00 5.64
C LEU A 68 15.72 11.00 5.42
N ASP A 69 16.94 10.51 5.21
CA ASP A 69 18.07 11.38 4.93
C ASP A 69 17.83 12.22 3.67
N GLY A 70 18.20 13.50 3.76
CA GLY A 70 17.94 14.52 2.74
C GLY A 70 16.47 14.78 2.38
N TYR A 71 15.50 14.22 3.12
CA TYR A 71 14.08 14.46 2.87
C TYR A 71 13.67 15.85 3.36
N GLY A 72 13.24 16.71 2.44
CA GLY A 72 12.80 18.08 2.75
C GLY A 72 11.29 18.23 2.96
N GLY A 73 10.51 17.16 2.77
CA GLY A 73 9.05 17.19 2.92
C GLY A 73 8.58 16.98 4.35
N GLN A 74 7.27 17.01 4.55
CA GLN A 74 6.68 16.74 5.87
C GLN A 74 6.58 15.23 6.11
N VAL A 75 6.84 14.80 7.35
CA VAL A 75 6.42 13.49 7.84
C VAL A 75 5.27 13.71 8.81
N SER A 76 4.18 12.99 8.62
CA SER A 76 3.04 13.04 9.53
C SER A 76 2.64 11.63 9.94
N VAL A 77 2.39 11.46 11.23
CA VAL A 77 1.79 10.24 11.76
C VAL A 77 0.29 10.42 11.73
N HIS A 78 -0.40 9.62 10.92
CA HIS A 78 -1.85 9.63 10.86
C HIS A 78 -2.35 8.20 11.05
N ALA A 79 -3.28 7.99 11.98
CA ALA A 79 -4.00 6.74 12.11
C ALA A 79 -5.36 6.88 11.43
N PRO A 80 -5.58 6.32 10.22
CA PRO A 80 -6.87 6.38 9.55
C PRO A 80 -7.92 5.72 10.45
N ALA A 81 -9.10 6.34 10.54
CA ALA A 81 -10.20 5.79 11.32
C ALA A 81 -10.81 4.53 10.67
N HIS A 82 -10.49 4.26 9.39
CA HIS A 82 -11.12 3.21 8.60
C HIS A 82 -10.66 1.80 9.02
N LYS A 83 -11.61 0.86 9.06
CA LYS A 83 -11.41 -0.52 9.54
C LYS A 83 -10.34 -1.31 8.79
N LEU A 84 -10.15 -1.00 7.51
CA LEU A 84 -9.13 -1.61 6.67
C LEU A 84 -7.69 -1.41 7.21
N PHE A 85 -7.45 -0.33 7.96
CA PHE A 85 -6.14 -0.06 8.58
C PHE A 85 -6.03 -0.56 10.03
N HIS A 86 -7.06 -1.22 10.56
CA HIS A 86 -7.01 -1.92 11.85
C HIS A 86 -6.60 -3.38 11.72
N GLU A 87 -6.51 -3.92 10.50
CA GLU A 87 -6.03 -5.30 10.29
C GLU A 87 -4.52 -5.41 10.51
N GLU A 88 -4.08 -6.56 11.02
CA GLU A 88 -2.67 -6.85 11.25
C GLU A 88 -2.03 -7.34 9.95
N PHE A 89 -1.27 -6.46 9.29
CA PHE A 89 -0.56 -6.81 8.07
C PHE A 89 0.74 -7.56 8.37
N HIS A 90 0.74 -8.88 8.19
CA HIS A 90 1.98 -9.66 8.16
C HIS A 90 2.68 -9.50 6.80
N LEU A 91 3.41 -8.39 6.63
CA LEU A 91 4.14 -8.12 5.40
C LEU A 91 5.37 -9.03 5.29
N ILE A 92 5.43 -9.83 4.23
CA ILE A 92 6.65 -10.53 3.81
C ILE A 92 7.20 -9.79 2.59
N PRO A 93 8.26 -8.98 2.72
CA PRO A 93 8.85 -8.29 1.58
C PRO A 93 9.35 -9.32 0.57
N LYS A 94 8.69 -9.39 -0.58
CA LYS A 94 9.18 -10.14 -1.74
C LYS A 94 9.40 -9.15 -2.87
N GLU A 95 10.64 -9.03 -3.33
CA GLU A 95 10.93 -8.28 -4.54
C GLU A 95 10.38 -9.05 -5.75
N LYS A 96 9.17 -8.69 -6.18
CA LYS A 96 8.56 -9.19 -7.42
C LYS A 96 8.58 -8.07 -8.47
N ARG A 97 9.76 -7.72 -8.97
CA ARG A 97 9.89 -6.89 -10.18
C ARG A 97 9.97 -7.83 -11.39
N SER A 98 8.84 -8.08 -12.05
CA SER A 98 8.86 -8.70 -13.37
C SER A 98 9.00 -7.60 -14.42
N LEU A 99 10.18 -7.48 -15.03
CA LEU A 99 10.40 -6.57 -16.17
C LEU A 99 9.68 -7.03 -17.44
N ARG A 100 9.13 -8.25 -17.44
CA ARG A 100 8.30 -8.79 -18.52
C ARG A 100 6.88 -8.96 -17.99
N LEU A 101 5.88 -8.61 -18.81
CA LEU A 101 4.50 -9.01 -18.54
C LEU A 101 4.47 -10.51 -18.25
N LEU A 102 3.93 -10.89 -17.10
CA LEU A 102 3.78 -12.29 -16.78
C LEU A 102 2.82 -12.90 -17.82
N LYS A 103 3.07 -14.15 -18.23
CA LYS A 103 2.07 -14.93 -18.98
C LYS A 103 0.96 -15.36 -18.01
N ALA A 104 0.20 -14.37 -17.57
CA ALA A 104 -0.74 -14.41 -16.46
C ALA A 104 -2.03 -13.69 -16.86
N LEU A 105 -3.11 -13.97 -16.13
CA LEU A 105 -4.38 -13.29 -16.33
C LEU A 105 -4.20 -11.78 -16.08
N THR A 106 -4.75 -10.96 -16.97
CA THR A 106 -4.73 -9.50 -16.82
C THR A 106 -6.05 -9.03 -16.26
N ILE A 107 -5.99 -8.32 -15.13
CA ILE A 107 -7.13 -7.78 -14.41
C ILE A 107 -7.06 -6.26 -14.48
N PHE A 108 -8.13 -5.65 -14.97
CA PHE A 108 -8.33 -4.21 -14.99
C PHE A 108 -9.23 -3.83 -13.83
N THR A 109 -8.78 -2.90 -13.00
CA THR A 109 -9.55 -2.37 -11.87
C THR A 109 -9.87 -0.91 -12.11
N ASP A 110 -11.07 -0.49 -11.74
CA ASP A 110 -11.52 0.91 -11.78
C ASP A 110 -12.48 1.14 -10.61
N THR A 111 -12.60 2.38 -10.16
CA THR A 111 -13.54 2.77 -9.12
C THR A 111 -14.30 4.04 -9.46
N SER A 112 -15.59 4.03 -9.10
CA SER A 112 -16.43 5.21 -9.22
C SER A 112 -16.67 5.81 -7.84
N GLY A 113 -16.07 6.97 -7.60
CA GLY A 113 -16.28 7.75 -6.38
C GLY A 113 -17.72 8.20 -6.19
N ALA A 114 -18.47 8.42 -7.28
CA ALA A 114 -19.86 8.89 -7.22
C ALA A 114 -20.85 7.78 -6.83
N SER A 115 -20.55 6.52 -7.16
CA SER A 115 -21.43 5.39 -6.86
C SER A 115 -20.91 4.48 -5.76
N HIS A 116 -19.74 4.79 -5.18
CA HIS A 116 -19.03 3.93 -4.21
C HIS A 116 -18.91 2.48 -4.69
N LYS A 117 -18.75 2.31 -6.01
CA LYS A 117 -18.63 0.99 -6.63
C LYS A 117 -17.22 0.81 -7.11
N SER A 118 -16.74 -0.40 -6.95
CA SER A 118 -15.46 -0.82 -7.43
C SER A 118 -15.63 -2.00 -8.36
N VAL A 119 -14.95 -1.97 -9.49
CA VAL A 119 -15.06 -2.99 -10.53
C VAL A 119 -13.70 -3.57 -10.81
N MET A 120 -13.65 -4.89 -10.97
CA MET A 120 -12.55 -5.55 -11.64
C MET A 120 -13.09 -6.36 -12.81
N THR A 121 -12.40 -6.28 -13.95
CA THR A 121 -12.74 -7.04 -15.16
C THR A 121 -11.51 -7.79 -15.67
N TRP A 122 -11.75 -8.97 -16.22
CA TRP A 122 -10.68 -9.79 -16.78
C TRP A 122 -11.19 -10.58 -17.99
N ARG A 123 -10.25 -11.00 -18.83
CA ARG A 123 -10.54 -11.81 -20.01
C ARG A 123 -9.74 -13.09 -19.97
N TYR A 124 -10.40 -14.23 -20.01
CA TYR A 124 -9.69 -15.51 -20.07
C TYR A 124 -8.97 -15.68 -21.41
N PRO A 125 -7.66 -15.96 -21.42
CA PRO A 125 -6.93 -16.14 -22.67
C PRO A 125 -7.44 -17.32 -23.51
N GLN A 126 -7.98 -18.35 -22.88
CA GLN A 126 -8.39 -19.60 -23.53
C GLN A 126 -9.75 -19.45 -24.22
N THR A 127 -10.74 -18.88 -23.52
CA THR A 127 -12.11 -18.76 -24.02
C THR A 127 -12.38 -17.39 -24.65
N GLN A 128 -11.48 -16.42 -24.47
CA GLN A 128 -11.64 -15.03 -24.89
C GLN A 128 -12.88 -14.34 -24.28
N GLN A 129 -13.49 -14.95 -23.26
CA GLN A 129 -14.66 -14.45 -22.55
C GLN A 129 -14.26 -13.43 -21.49
N TRP A 130 -15.06 -12.37 -21.39
CA TRP A 130 -14.93 -11.36 -20.35
C TRP A 130 -15.77 -11.73 -19.13
N GLU A 131 -15.20 -11.49 -17.96
CA GLU A 131 -15.91 -11.53 -16.68
C GLU A 131 -15.67 -10.21 -15.94
N ALA A 132 -16.61 -9.91 -15.04
CA ALA A 132 -16.60 -8.72 -14.21
C ALA A 132 -17.06 -9.07 -12.80
N ASP A 133 -16.48 -8.39 -11.83
CA ASP A 133 -16.88 -8.42 -10.43
C ASP A 133 -17.05 -6.96 -9.99
N VAL A 134 -18.25 -6.64 -9.48
CA VAL A 134 -18.62 -5.30 -9.03
C VAL A 134 -19.04 -5.39 -7.57
N GLU A 135 -18.41 -4.59 -6.73
CA GLU A 135 -18.74 -4.52 -5.31
C GLU A 135 -18.95 -3.07 -4.88
N PHE A 136 -19.81 -2.90 -3.88
CA PHE A 136 -19.94 -1.63 -3.17
C PHE A 136 -18.87 -1.56 -2.09
N VAL A 137 -18.11 -0.47 -2.07
CA VAL A 137 -17.07 -0.23 -1.06
C VAL A 137 -17.38 1.06 -0.33
N GLU A 138 -17.63 0.96 0.98
CA GLU A 138 -17.74 2.14 1.84
C GLU A 138 -16.40 2.88 1.92
N GLY A 139 -16.46 4.20 1.91
CA GLY A 139 -15.30 5.05 2.08
C GLY A 139 -15.01 5.93 0.86
N THR A 140 -13.78 6.45 0.83
CA THR A 140 -13.32 7.35 -0.22
C THR A 140 -12.95 6.58 -1.49
N PRO A 141 -12.80 7.25 -2.65
CA PRO A 141 -12.34 6.59 -3.87
C PRO A 141 -11.03 5.82 -3.67
N GLN A 142 -10.10 6.36 -2.87
CA GLN A 142 -8.83 5.69 -2.58
C GLN A 142 -9.00 4.38 -1.78
N ILE A 143 -9.98 4.34 -0.87
CA ILE A 143 -10.33 3.11 -0.14
C ILE A 143 -10.96 2.10 -1.10
N ALA A 144 -11.83 2.56 -2.00
CA ALA A 144 -12.42 1.69 -3.02
C ALA A 144 -11.35 1.11 -3.95
N GLU A 145 -10.37 1.91 -4.38
CA GLU A 145 -9.28 1.45 -5.24
C GLU A 145 -8.48 0.36 -4.53
N LEU A 146 -8.02 0.63 -3.32
CA LEU A 146 -7.24 -0.33 -2.53
C LEU A 146 -8.02 -1.62 -2.24
N ALA A 147 -9.30 -1.52 -1.86
CA ALA A 147 -10.15 -2.68 -1.60
C ALA A 147 -10.30 -3.56 -2.85
N THR A 148 -10.38 -2.95 -4.04
CA THR A 148 -10.48 -3.69 -5.32
C THR A 148 -9.20 -4.44 -5.63
N VAL A 149 -8.06 -3.81 -5.38
CA VAL A 149 -6.74 -4.44 -5.55
C VAL A 149 -6.60 -5.64 -4.60
N MET A 150 -6.97 -5.47 -3.33
CA MET A 150 -6.96 -6.57 -2.34
C MET A 150 -7.88 -7.72 -2.78
N ARG A 151 -9.11 -7.40 -3.18
CA ARG A 151 -10.07 -8.39 -3.68
C ARG A 151 -9.56 -9.16 -4.91
N ALA A 152 -8.85 -8.49 -5.82
CA ALA A 152 -8.22 -9.17 -6.95
C ALA A 152 -7.19 -10.21 -6.49
N PHE A 153 -6.35 -9.89 -5.49
CA PHE A 153 -5.39 -10.85 -4.95
C PHE A 153 -6.04 -11.99 -4.17
N GLU A 154 -7.15 -11.73 -3.47
CA GLU A 154 -7.92 -12.77 -2.77
C GLU A 154 -8.60 -13.73 -3.74
N ARG A 155 -9.19 -13.20 -4.82
CA ARG A 155 -9.91 -13.99 -5.82
C ARG A 155 -8.99 -14.86 -6.68
N PHE A 156 -7.80 -14.36 -7.00
CA PHE A 156 -6.87 -15.03 -7.90
C PHE A 156 -5.59 -15.44 -7.15
N PRO A 157 -5.49 -16.70 -6.68
CA PRO A 157 -4.31 -17.19 -5.95
C PRO A 157 -3.08 -17.37 -6.87
N GLU A 158 -3.28 -17.47 -8.18
CA GLU A 158 -2.23 -17.55 -9.19
C GLU A 158 -1.63 -16.18 -9.53
N PRO A 159 -0.42 -16.10 -10.12
CA PRO A 159 0.14 -14.84 -10.58
C PRO A 159 -0.80 -14.12 -11.57
N ILE A 160 -1.01 -12.82 -11.36
CA ILE A 160 -1.83 -11.92 -12.19
C ILE A 160 -1.03 -10.70 -12.65
N ASN A 161 -1.42 -10.11 -13.78
CA ASN A 161 -1.05 -8.75 -14.14
C ASN A 161 -2.19 -7.83 -13.71
N LEU A 162 -1.90 -6.84 -12.86
CA LEU A 162 -2.89 -5.89 -12.39
C LEU A 162 -2.70 -4.54 -13.09
N VAL A 163 -3.78 -4.03 -13.69
CA VAL A 163 -3.82 -2.72 -14.35
C VAL A 163 -4.83 -1.87 -13.60
N THR A 164 -4.34 -0.75 -13.04
CA THR A 164 -5.13 0.17 -12.24
C THR A 164 -4.80 1.60 -12.66
N ASP A 165 -5.82 2.44 -12.74
CA ASP A 165 -5.73 3.87 -12.91
C ASP A 165 -5.76 4.56 -11.54
N LEU A 166 -4.74 4.31 -10.70
CA LEU A 166 -4.59 5.02 -9.43
C LEU A 166 -4.44 6.52 -9.69
N ALA A 167 -5.55 7.24 -9.68
CA ALA A 167 -5.57 8.69 -9.75
C ALA A 167 -5.21 9.24 -8.37
N MET A 168 -3.94 9.12 -7.99
CA MET A 168 -3.42 9.93 -6.90
C MET A 168 -3.45 11.39 -7.36
N TRP A 169 -4.41 12.15 -6.83
CA TRP A 169 -4.58 13.61 -6.80
C TRP A 169 -5.87 14.14 -7.43
N ARG A 170 -6.83 14.50 -6.57
CA ARG A 170 -7.62 15.74 -6.66
C ARG A 170 -7.86 16.26 -5.24
N GLY A 171 -7.11 17.28 -4.85
CA GLY A 171 -7.19 17.94 -3.55
C GLY A 171 -5.90 18.64 -3.22
#